data_AF-A0A1M7GH71-F1
#
_entry.id   AF-A0A1M7GH71-F1
#
_cell.length_a   1.000
_cell.length_b   1.000
_cell.length_c   1.000
_cell.angle_alpha   90.00
_cell.angle_beta   90.00
_cell.angle_gamma   90.00
#
_symmetry.space_group_name_H-M   'P 1'
#
loop_
_entity.id
_entity.type
_entity.pdbx_description
1 polymer ?
#
loop_
_entity_poly.entity_id
_entity_poly.type
_entity_poly.pdbx_seq_one_letter_code
_entity_poly.pdbx_strand_id
1 'polypeptide(L)'
;MKQALFIVLILDVFFVSGQKKCTLKLESTTSNLQSTGIVELSVTNAGNKKVKINKDFSPYRMQLIKITESSPNVGNKINYTADVDCFKDCIKSTVRLKPGQTFTYTIPVKETIQYTQLLNEHTYSFHLFFDLIDLTSENCSVYGLKDDEIIYRKVNHE
;
A
#
# COMPACT_ATOMS: atom_id res chain seq x y z
N MET A 1 17.32 -7.52 60.79
CA MET A 1 17.30 -6.31 59.93
C MET A 1 17.47 -6.75 58.48
N LYS A 2 16.36 -7.13 57.82
CA LYS A 2 16.31 -7.64 56.44
C LYS A 2 14.96 -7.23 55.86
N GLN A 3 14.81 -6.01 55.35
CA GLN A 3 13.55 -5.61 54.69
C GLN A 3 13.63 -4.31 53.87
N ALA A 4 14.81 -3.86 53.45
CA ALA A 4 14.96 -2.60 52.73
C ALA A 4 15.65 -2.73 51.36
N LEU A 5 15.62 -3.92 50.73
CA LEU A 5 16.33 -4.14 49.46
C LEU A 5 15.46 -4.64 48.30
N PHE A 6 14.15 -4.78 48.50
CA PHE A 6 13.24 -5.32 47.48
C PHE A 6 12.40 -4.28 46.73
N ILE A 7 12.46 -2.99 47.10
CA ILE A 7 11.57 -1.95 46.53
C ILE A 7 12.25 -1.15 45.39
N VAL A 8 13.57 -1.20 45.25
CA VAL A 8 14.28 -0.39 44.23
C VAL A 8 14.31 -1.07 42.85
N LEU A 9 14.06 -2.37 42.75
CA LEU A 9 14.18 -3.15 41.50
C LEU A 9 12.89 -3.23 40.65
N ILE A 10 11.77 -2.67 41.12
CA ILE A 10 10.48 -2.72 40.40
C ILE A 10 10.24 -1.45 39.56
N LEU A 11 11.05 -0.39 39.74
CA LEU A 11 10.89 0.87 39.01
C LEU A 11 11.62 0.91 37.65
N ASP A 12 12.59 0.02 37.40
CA ASP A 12 13.40 0.05 36.17
C ASP A 12 12.79 -0.73 35.00
N VAL A 13 11.71 -1.49 35.20
CA VAL A 13 11.10 -2.31 34.12
C VAL A 13 10.00 -1.56 33.35
N PHE A 14 9.58 -0.38 33.80
CA PHE A 14 8.52 0.39 33.15
C PHE A 14 9.02 1.49 32.20
N PHE A 15 10.33 1.67 32.06
CA PHE A 15 10.91 2.58 31.08
C PHE A 15 11.39 1.83 29.82
N VAL A 16 10.54 0.97 29.23
CA VAL A 16 10.58 0.83 27.77
C VAL A 16 10.10 2.16 27.23
N SER A 17 11.06 3.06 27.05
CA SER A 17 10.93 4.36 26.45
C SER A 17 9.92 4.31 25.29
N GLY A 18 8.72 4.80 25.56
CA GLY A 18 7.62 4.92 24.61
C GLY A 18 7.92 6.01 23.59
N GLN A 19 9.02 5.87 22.84
CA GLN A 19 9.26 6.69 21.67
C GLN A 19 8.04 6.52 20.76
N LYS A 20 7.33 7.61 20.50
CA LYS A 20 6.17 7.66 19.60
C LYS A 20 6.62 7.38 18.17
N LYS A 21 6.82 6.11 17.84
CA LYS A 21 7.28 5.65 16.53
C LYS A 21 6.10 5.60 15.57
N CYS A 22 6.24 6.29 14.44
CA CYS A 22 5.33 6.10 13.32
C CYS A 22 5.84 4.96 12.44
N THR A 23 5.07 3.89 12.36
CA THR A 23 5.39 2.75 11.50
C THR A 23 4.11 2.25 10.84
N LEU A 24 4.12 2.15 9.52
CA LEU A 24 3.02 1.62 8.72
C LEU A 24 3.48 0.34 8.00
N LYS A 25 2.72 -0.74 8.19
CA LYS A 25 2.87 -1.98 7.42
C LYS A 25 1.86 -1.95 6.28
N LEU A 26 2.32 -2.16 5.06
CA LEU A 26 1.50 -2.21 3.86
C LEU A 26 1.46 -3.63 3.32
N GLU A 27 0.28 -4.06 2.89
CA GLU A 27 0.07 -5.36 2.24
C GLU A 27 -0.91 -5.17 1.09
N SER A 28 -0.55 -5.67 -0.10
CA SER A 28 -1.45 -5.68 -1.25
C SER A 28 -1.96 -7.08 -1.53
N THR A 29 -3.19 -7.21 -1.98
CA THR A 29 -3.74 -8.48 -2.49
C THR A 29 -4.38 -8.30 -3.85
N THR A 30 -4.19 -9.31 -4.70
CA THR A 30 -4.75 -9.42 -6.05
C THR A 30 -5.70 -10.62 -6.16
N SER A 31 -6.11 -11.23 -5.05
CA SER A 31 -6.96 -12.44 -5.05
C SER A 31 -8.26 -12.27 -5.83
N ASN A 32 -8.82 -11.06 -5.84
CA ASN A 32 -10.07 -10.73 -6.55
C ASN A 32 -9.84 -9.97 -7.86
N LEU A 33 -8.59 -9.77 -8.28
CA LEU A 33 -8.26 -8.94 -9.44
C LEU A 33 -8.90 -9.48 -10.72
N GLN A 34 -8.80 -10.78 -10.97
CA GLN A 34 -9.31 -11.38 -12.20
C GLN A 34 -10.84 -11.34 -12.31
N SER A 35 -11.57 -11.35 -11.20
CA SER A 35 -13.03 -11.35 -11.17
C SER A 35 -13.63 -9.95 -11.09
N THR A 36 -13.01 -9.06 -10.32
CA THR A 36 -13.56 -7.72 -10.02
C THR A 36 -12.80 -6.57 -10.66
N GLY A 37 -11.57 -6.81 -11.14
CA GLY A 37 -10.68 -5.73 -11.57
C GLY A 37 -10.13 -4.90 -10.41
N ILE A 38 -10.22 -5.36 -9.16
CA ILE A 38 -9.82 -4.61 -7.95
C ILE A 38 -8.53 -5.19 -7.37
N VAL A 39 -7.61 -4.28 -7.02
CA VAL A 39 -6.49 -4.54 -6.11
C VAL A 39 -6.83 -3.93 -4.75
N GLU A 40 -6.56 -4.66 -3.68
CA GLU A 40 -6.71 -4.12 -2.33
C GLU A 40 -5.35 -3.77 -1.75
N LEU A 41 -5.21 -2.58 -1.17
CA LEU A 41 -4.03 -2.14 -0.44
C LEU A 41 -4.41 -1.89 1.02
N SER A 42 -3.90 -2.71 1.93
CA SER A 42 -4.12 -2.60 3.36
C SER A 42 -2.97 -1.86 4.03
N VAL A 43 -3.29 -0.86 4.84
CA VAL A 43 -2.35 -0.06 5.64
C VAL A 43 -2.64 -0.31 7.11
N THR A 44 -1.70 -0.95 7.80
CA THR A 44 -1.79 -1.24 9.23
C THR A 44 -0.83 -0.34 10.01
N ASN A 45 -1.34 0.33 11.05
CA ASN A 45 -0.50 1.07 11.97
C ASN A 45 0.24 0.11 12.91
N ALA A 46 1.48 -0.23 12.56
CA ALA A 46 2.36 -1.09 13.36
C ALA A 46 3.15 -0.30 14.43
N GLY A 47 2.99 1.02 14.47
CA GLY A 47 3.59 1.89 15.48
C GLY A 47 2.80 1.92 16.79
N ASN A 48 3.25 2.78 17.71
CA ASN A 48 2.65 2.94 19.04
C ASN A 48 1.96 4.31 19.23
N LYS A 49 1.91 5.15 18.20
CA LYS A 49 1.11 6.39 18.17
C LYS A 49 -0.04 6.28 17.17
N LYS A 50 -1.07 7.11 17.33
CA LYS A 50 -2.10 7.29 16.31
C LYS A 50 -1.50 7.99 15.09
N VAL A 51 -1.91 7.59 13.89
CA VAL A 51 -1.42 8.14 12.62
C VAL A 51 -2.60 8.58 11.77
N LYS A 52 -2.49 9.74 11.11
CA LYS A 52 -3.43 10.15 10.05
C LYS A 52 -2.92 9.66 8.71
N ILE A 53 -3.77 8.95 7.97
CA ILE A 53 -3.51 8.61 6.56
C ILE A 53 -4.60 9.21 5.69
N ASN A 54 -4.29 9.46 4.41
CA ASN A 54 -5.26 9.90 3.42
C ASN A 54 -6.39 8.86 3.33
N LYS A 55 -7.64 9.30 3.28
CA LYS A 55 -8.77 8.37 3.22
C LYS A 55 -8.91 7.74 1.83
N ASP A 56 -8.51 8.49 0.81
CA ASP A 56 -8.62 8.13 -0.59
C ASP A 56 -7.22 7.82 -1.13
N PHE A 57 -7.10 6.80 -1.97
CA PHE A 57 -5.87 6.47 -2.69
C PHE A 57 -6.14 6.65 -4.18
N SER A 58 -5.37 7.51 -4.84
CA SER A 58 -5.56 7.76 -6.26
C SER A 58 -5.14 6.52 -7.08
N PRO A 59 -6.01 5.99 -7.97
CA PRO A 59 -5.61 4.88 -8.84
C PRO A 59 -4.41 5.20 -9.73
N TYR A 60 -4.16 6.47 -10.04
CA TYR A 60 -2.96 6.91 -10.76
C TYR A 60 -1.65 6.64 -10.00
N ARG A 61 -1.71 6.59 -8.66
CA ARG A 61 -0.55 6.29 -7.79
C ARG A 61 -0.25 4.80 -7.71
N MET A 62 -1.16 3.94 -8.18
CA MET A 62 -0.90 2.52 -8.40
C MET A 62 -0.56 2.32 -9.87
N GLN A 63 0.69 1.96 -10.17
CA GLN A 63 1.14 1.76 -11.53
C GLN A 63 1.39 0.28 -11.81
N LEU A 64 1.01 -0.14 -13.02
CA LEU A 64 1.40 -1.44 -13.56
C LEU A 64 2.79 -1.27 -14.18
N ILE A 65 3.79 -1.97 -13.66
CA ILE A 65 5.18 -1.88 -14.14
C ILE A 65 5.65 -3.24 -14.69
N LYS A 66 6.73 -3.22 -15.50
CA LYS A 66 7.30 -4.41 -16.15
C LYS A 66 6.26 -5.20 -16.96
N ILE A 67 5.29 -4.51 -17.57
CA ILE A 67 4.17 -5.14 -18.25
C ILE A 67 4.67 -5.92 -19.46
N THR A 68 4.34 -7.20 -19.50
CA THR A 68 4.64 -8.10 -20.62
C THR A 68 3.37 -8.82 -21.02
N GLU A 69 3.03 -8.79 -22.30
CA GLU A 69 1.95 -9.60 -22.84
C GLU A 69 2.36 -11.07 -22.85
N SER A 70 1.56 -11.90 -22.18
CA SER A 70 1.76 -13.35 -22.08
C SER A 70 0.92 -14.12 -23.10
N SER A 71 -0.11 -13.51 -23.67
CA SER A 71 -0.93 -14.08 -24.75
C SER A 71 -1.83 -13.01 -25.39
N PRO A 72 -2.05 -13.04 -26.72
CA PRO A 72 -1.46 -13.96 -27.70
C PRO A 72 -0.02 -13.57 -28.10
N ASN A 73 0.37 -12.30 -27.97
CA ASN A 73 1.68 -11.85 -28.45
C ASN A 73 2.73 -11.93 -27.34
N VAL A 74 3.19 -13.15 -27.07
CA VAL A 74 4.14 -13.43 -25.99
C VAL A 74 5.40 -12.55 -26.10
N GLY A 75 5.71 -11.85 -25.02
CA GLY A 75 6.95 -11.08 -24.89
C GLY A 75 6.85 -9.64 -25.39
N ASN A 76 5.70 -9.21 -25.92
CA ASN A 76 5.45 -7.80 -26.23
C ASN A 76 5.45 -6.99 -24.91
N LYS A 77 6.26 -5.92 -24.84
CA LYS A 77 6.46 -5.14 -23.62
C LYS A 77 5.75 -3.80 -23.72
N ILE A 78 5.05 -3.41 -22.66
CA ILE A 78 4.42 -2.10 -22.54
C ILE A 78 5.22 -1.29 -21.51
N ASN A 79 6.03 -0.35 -22.00
CA ASN A 79 6.83 0.52 -21.17
C ASN A 79 6.16 1.88 -21.07
N TYR A 80 5.27 2.01 -20.09
CA TYR A 80 4.60 3.27 -19.80
C TYR A 80 4.47 3.44 -18.29
N THR A 81 5.20 4.40 -17.73
CA THR A 81 5.04 4.87 -16.36
C THR A 81 4.82 6.37 -16.40
N ALA A 82 3.90 6.86 -15.59
CA ALA A 82 3.69 8.30 -15.46
C ALA A 82 4.40 8.81 -14.22
N ASP A 83 5.00 9.99 -14.34
CA ASP A 83 5.28 10.78 -13.15
C ASP A 83 3.97 11.44 -12.71
N VAL A 84 3.45 11.02 -11.56
CA VAL A 84 2.17 11.53 -11.07
C VAL A 84 2.49 12.65 -10.10
N ASP A 85 2.43 13.89 -10.55
CA ASP A 85 2.71 14.99 -9.65
C ASP A 85 1.52 15.32 -8.75
N CYS A 86 1.81 15.61 -7.49
CA CYS A 86 0.84 16.21 -6.57
C CYS A 86 0.89 17.73 -6.72
N PHE A 87 0.07 18.33 -7.60
CA PHE A 87 0.17 19.77 -7.85
C PHE A 87 -0.40 20.64 -6.71
N LYS A 88 -1.44 20.21 -5.96
CA LYS A 88 -1.98 20.88 -4.75
C LYS A 88 -2.74 19.91 -3.84
N ASP A 89 -2.53 20.01 -2.52
CA ASP A 89 -3.32 19.40 -1.43
C ASP A 89 -3.82 17.96 -1.67
N CYS A 90 -2.92 17.01 -1.92
CA CYS A 90 -3.31 15.62 -2.21
C CYS A 90 -3.91 14.88 -1.00
N ILE A 91 -3.58 15.32 0.22
CA ILE A 91 -4.22 14.83 1.44
C ILE A 91 -5.43 15.72 1.75
N LYS A 92 -6.56 15.41 1.12
CA LYS A 92 -7.81 16.18 1.29
C LYS A 92 -8.59 15.73 2.52
N SER A 93 -8.76 14.43 2.67
CA SER A 93 -9.53 13.83 3.75
C SER A 93 -8.71 12.73 4.43
N THR A 94 -8.80 12.62 5.76
CA THR A 94 -7.94 11.69 6.51
C THR A 94 -8.72 10.78 7.42
N VAL A 95 -8.21 9.57 7.58
CA VAL A 95 -8.64 8.62 8.62
C VAL A 95 -7.53 8.48 9.66
N ARG A 96 -7.93 8.33 10.93
CA ARG A 96 -6.98 8.15 12.05
C ARG A 96 -6.89 6.68 12.42
N LEU A 97 -5.73 6.08 12.26
CA LEU A 97 -5.44 4.72 12.69
C LEU A 97 -4.81 4.71 14.08
N LYS A 98 -5.45 4.03 15.03
CA LYS A 98 -4.83 3.67 16.31
C LYS A 98 -3.80 2.54 16.09
N PRO A 99 -2.85 2.34 17.01
CA PRO A 99 -1.96 1.18 16.98
C PRO A 99 -2.73 -0.13 16.75
N GLY A 100 -2.23 -0.95 15.83
CA GLY A 100 -2.82 -2.22 15.42
C GLY A 100 -4.03 -2.12 14.48
N GLN A 101 -4.55 -0.92 14.17
CA GLN A 101 -5.68 -0.79 13.24
C GLN A 101 -5.22 -0.82 11.78
N THR A 102 -6.07 -1.41 10.94
CA THR A 102 -5.89 -1.52 9.50
C THR A 102 -6.98 -0.72 8.77
N PHE A 103 -6.58 -0.07 7.67
CA PHE A 103 -7.48 0.52 6.69
C PHE A 103 -7.15 -0.05 5.31
N THR A 104 -8.17 -0.37 4.52
CA THR A 104 -8.00 -1.01 3.22
C THR A 104 -8.56 -0.13 2.14
N TYR A 105 -7.72 0.20 1.16
CA TYR A 105 -8.14 0.84 -0.09
C TYR A 105 -8.53 -0.23 -1.09
N THR A 106 -9.59 0.04 -1.86
CA THR A 106 -9.98 -0.73 -3.05
C THR A 106 -9.62 0.09 -4.27
N ILE A 107 -8.69 -0.41 -5.09
CA ILE A 107 -8.13 0.33 -6.22
C ILE A 107 -8.51 -0.40 -7.52
N PRO A 108 -9.40 0.18 -8.35
CA PRO A 108 -9.74 -0.41 -9.63
C PRO A 108 -8.56 -0.34 -10.59
N VAL A 109 -8.08 -1.49 -11.08
CA VAL A 109 -7.01 -1.55 -12.08
C VAL A 109 -7.40 -0.83 -13.37
N LYS A 110 -8.70 -0.78 -13.70
CA LYS A 110 -9.22 -0.08 -14.87
C LYS A 110 -8.98 1.44 -14.86
N GLU A 111 -8.74 2.01 -13.69
CA GLU A 111 -8.49 3.45 -13.50
C GLU A 111 -6.99 3.78 -13.46
N THR A 112 -6.12 2.76 -13.56
CA THR A 112 -4.67 2.99 -13.71
C THR A 112 -4.35 3.46 -15.13
N ILE A 113 -3.30 4.27 -15.29
CA ILE A 113 -2.98 4.89 -16.58
C ILE A 113 -2.56 3.83 -17.61
N GLN A 114 -1.88 2.78 -17.17
CA GLN A 114 -1.43 1.70 -18.06
C GLN A 114 -2.58 0.85 -18.59
N TYR A 115 -3.73 0.81 -17.90
CA TYR A 115 -4.85 -0.05 -18.29
C TYR A 115 -5.39 0.27 -19.68
N THR A 116 -5.30 1.53 -20.11
CA THR A 116 -5.76 1.96 -21.44
C THR A 116 -4.88 1.40 -22.57
N GLN A 117 -3.64 0.99 -22.26
CA GLN A 117 -2.73 0.38 -23.22
C GLN A 117 -2.93 -1.14 -23.35
N LEU A 118 -3.66 -1.74 -22.41
CA LEU A 118 -3.95 -3.16 -22.45
C LEU A 118 -5.09 -3.43 -23.45
N LEU A 119 -4.97 -4.51 -24.22
CA LEU A 119 -6.00 -4.95 -25.16
C LEU A 119 -6.95 -5.92 -24.48
N ASN A 120 -8.24 -5.83 -24.84
CA ASN A 120 -9.25 -6.75 -24.34
C ASN A 120 -8.94 -8.18 -24.77
N GLU A 121 -9.23 -9.13 -23.89
CA GLU A 121 -9.03 -10.57 -24.06
C GLU A 121 -7.59 -11.07 -24.06
N HIS A 122 -6.61 -10.16 -23.96
CA HIS A 122 -5.20 -10.48 -23.85
C HIS A 122 -4.82 -10.75 -22.38
N THR A 123 -3.78 -11.57 -22.19
CA THR A 123 -3.21 -11.87 -20.88
C THR A 123 -1.88 -11.16 -20.73
N TYR A 124 -1.68 -10.54 -19.57
CA TYR A 124 -0.49 -9.79 -19.23
C TYR A 124 0.12 -10.30 -17.93
N SER A 125 1.46 -10.25 -17.84
CA SER A 125 2.17 -10.25 -16.58
C SER A 125 2.65 -8.84 -16.24
N PHE A 126 2.56 -8.46 -14.98
CA PHE A 126 3.06 -7.18 -14.48
C PHE A 126 3.32 -7.23 -12.98
N HIS A 127 4.00 -6.21 -12.49
CA HIS A 127 4.18 -5.96 -11.05
C HIS A 127 3.44 -4.68 -10.66
N LEU A 128 3.04 -4.58 -9.39
CA LEU A 128 2.41 -3.37 -8.87
C LEU A 128 3.44 -2.47 -8.23
N PHE A 129 3.43 -1.20 -8.61
CA PHE A 129 4.15 -0.14 -7.93
C PHE A 129 3.15 0.81 -7.27
N PHE A 130 3.37 1.12 -5.99
CA PHE A 130 2.55 2.07 -5.24
C PHE A 130 3.41 3.28 -4.91
N ASP A 131 3.04 4.44 -5.45
CA ASP A 131 3.56 5.72 -4.99
C ASP A 131 2.80 6.15 -3.73
N LEU A 132 3.53 6.36 -2.64
CA LEU A 132 2.98 6.58 -1.31
C LEU A 132 3.18 8.02 -0.82
N ILE A 133 3.61 8.93 -1.70
CA ILE A 133 3.98 10.32 -1.34
C ILE A 133 2.85 11.07 -0.62
N ASP A 134 1.60 10.74 -0.91
CA ASP A 134 0.39 11.34 -0.35
C ASP A 134 -0.35 10.41 0.64
N LEU A 135 0.26 9.29 1.06
CA LEU A 135 -0.35 8.39 2.04
C LEU A 135 -0.52 9.07 3.40
N THR A 136 0.50 9.78 3.87
CA THR A 136 0.48 10.50 5.14
C THR A 136 1.45 11.67 5.13
N SER A 137 1.09 12.77 5.78
CA SER A 137 2.00 13.90 5.99
C SER A 137 2.99 13.66 7.13
N GLU A 138 2.84 12.56 7.86
CA GLU A 138 3.72 12.19 8.97
C GLU A 138 4.95 11.45 8.45
N ASN A 139 6.14 11.74 8.99
CA ASN A 139 7.34 10.96 8.67
C ASN A 139 7.26 9.57 9.32
N CYS A 140 6.83 8.58 8.54
CA CYS A 140 6.59 7.21 8.98
C CYS A 140 7.50 6.24 8.26
N SER A 141 8.04 5.26 9.00
CA SER A 141 8.69 4.11 8.38
C SER A 141 7.62 3.24 7.73
N VAL A 142 7.79 2.91 6.46
CA VAL A 142 6.86 2.11 5.66
C VAL A 142 7.54 0.82 5.22
N TYR A 143 6.86 -0.32 5.34
CA TYR A 143 7.38 -1.62 4.93
C TYR A 143 6.25 -2.60 4.59
N GLY A 144 6.58 -3.78 4.03
CA GLY A 144 5.67 -4.93 3.93
C GLY A 144 5.15 -5.24 2.53
N LEU A 145 5.18 -4.28 1.61
CA LEU A 145 4.83 -4.52 0.21
C LEU A 145 5.77 -5.57 -0.40
N LYS A 146 5.18 -6.51 -1.15
CA LYS A 146 5.88 -7.54 -1.90
C LYS A 146 5.91 -7.16 -3.37
N ASP A 147 7.01 -7.51 -4.06
CA ASP A 147 7.14 -7.36 -5.51
C ASP A 147 6.82 -8.70 -6.19
N ASP A 148 5.53 -9.06 -6.20
CA ASP A 148 5.04 -10.30 -6.80
C ASP A 148 4.65 -10.06 -8.28
N GLU A 149 5.00 -10.99 -9.16
CA GLU A 149 4.48 -10.99 -10.54
C GLU A 149 3.01 -11.41 -10.55
N ILE A 150 2.18 -10.66 -11.24
CA ILE A 150 0.74 -10.85 -11.35
C ILE A 150 0.39 -11.19 -12.79
N ILE A 151 -0.37 -12.27 -12.97
CA ILE A 151 -0.97 -12.63 -14.26
C ILE A 151 -2.42 -12.17 -14.27
N TYR A 152 -2.78 -11.41 -15.31
CA TYR A 152 -4.12 -10.86 -15.47
C TYR A 152 -4.57 -10.94 -16.92
N ARG A 153 -5.71 -11.58 -17.16
CA ARG A 153 -6.41 -11.49 -18.43
C ARG A 153 -7.34 -10.29 -18.41
N LYS A 154 -7.09 -9.32 -19.29
CA LYS A 154 -7.99 -8.18 -19.44
C LYS A 154 -9.33 -8.66 -20.00
N VAL A 155 -10.37 -8.46 -19.22
CA VAL A 155 -11.75 -8.67 -19.64
C VAL A 155 -12.51 -7.38 -19.42
N ASN A 156 -13.57 -7.16 -20.18
CA ASN A 156 -14.49 -6.06 -19.89
C ASN A 156 -15.16 -6.34 -18.55
N HIS A 157 -14.71 -5.65 -17.51
CA HIS A 157 -15.46 -5.56 -16.26
C HIS A 157 -16.43 -4.39 -16.43
N GLU A 158 -17.73 -4.70 -16.55
CA GLU A 158 -18.81 -3.70 -16.55
C GLU A 158 -18.73 -2.79 -15.31
#